data_AF-A0A1I7UGM0-F1
#
_entry.id   AF-A0A1I7UGM0-F1
#
_cell.length_a   1.000
_cell.length_b   1.000
_cell.length_c   1.000
_cell.angle_alpha   90.00
_cell.angle_beta   90.00
_cell.angle_gamma   90.00
#
_symmetry.space_group_name_H-M   'P 1'
#
loop_
_entity.id
_entity.type
_entity.pdbx_description
1 polymer ?
#
loop_
_entity_poly.entity_id
_entity_poly.type
_entity_poly.pdbx_seq_one_letter_code
_entity_poly.pdbx_strand_id
1 'polypeptide(L)'
;MTEGTSDDINGQFSQMSLAPEIPEKPNHEYYLNEFRVEACPLFKNHQCAQHRPFTCFKWHFPNQKRRRPIRTSDGQFNYSPDIYCDKYDESHGICPNGDE
;
A
#
# COMPACT_ATOMS: atom_id res chain seq x y z
N MET A 1 -1.64 -26.53 -55.55
CA MET A 1 -2.96 -26.33 -54.92
C MET A 1 -2.90 -27.06 -53.58
N THR A 2 -2.73 -26.51 -52.38
CA THR A 2 -2.70 -25.19 -51.70
C THR A 2 -2.03 -25.51 -50.34
N GLU A 3 -0.83 -24.98 -50.03
CA GLU A 3 -0.53 -23.93 -49.02
C GLU A 3 -1.35 -23.92 -47.71
N GLY A 4 -0.63 -23.71 -46.59
CA GLY A 4 -1.16 -23.41 -45.24
C GLY A 4 -0.30 -24.01 -44.11
N THR A 5 0.98 -23.64 -43.99
CA THR A 5 1.54 -22.69 -42.98
C THR A 5 1.37 -23.09 -41.51
N SER A 6 2.52 -23.43 -40.92
CA SER A 6 2.91 -23.33 -39.51
C SER A 6 2.46 -22.03 -38.84
N ASP A 7 2.10 -22.07 -37.56
CA ASP A 7 2.39 -20.96 -36.64
C ASP A 7 2.50 -21.45 -35.19
N ASP A 8 3.70 -21.24 -34.66
CA ASP A 8 4.15 -21.47 -33.30
C ASP A 8 3.35 -20.63 -32.28
N ILE A 9 2.66 -21.28 -31.33
CA ILE A 9 2.14 -20.60 -30.14
C ILE A 9 3.29 -20.47 -29.13
N ASN A 10 4.27 -19.63 -29.47
CA ASN A 10 5.30 -19.17 -28.54
C ASN A 10 5.01 -17.69 -28.21
N GLY A 11 3.94 -17.47 -27.45
CA GLY A 11 3.47 -16.16 -27.01
C GLY A 11 4.23 -15.66 -25.78
N GLN A 12 5.49 -15.30 -26.00
CA GLN A 12 6.22 -14.19 -25.36
C GLN A 12 5.62 -13.64 -24.04
N PHE A 13 6.14 -14.11 -22.90
CA PHE A 13 6.17 -13.29 -21.68
C PHE A 13 7.06 -12.08 -21.97
N SER A 14 6.44 -10.97 -22.35
CA SER A 14 7.14 -9.71 -22.64
C SER A 14 8.03 -9.33 -21.45
N GLN A 15 9.31 -9.22 -21.75
CA GLN A 15 10.31 -8.60 -20.90
C GLN A 15 9.79 -7.24 -20.43
N MET A 16 9.46 -7.14 -19.14
CA MET A 16 9.31 -5.83 -18.50
C MET A 16 10.67 -5.14 -18.64
N SER A 17 10.73 -4.12 -19.49
CA SER A 17 11.92 -3.30 -19.65
C SER A 17 12.35 -2.77 -18.29
N LEU A 18 13.58 -3.04 -17.89
CA LEU A 18 14.21 -2.46 -16.71
C LEU A 18 14.35 -0.95 -16.96
N ALA A 19 13.31 -0.20 -16.61
CA ALA A 19 13.42 1.24 -16.49
C ALA A 19 14.57 1.54 -15.52
N PRO A 20 15.38 2.58 -15.76
CA PRO A 20 16.41 2.96 -14.82
C PRO A 20 15.77 3.16 -13.43
N GLU A 21 16.34 2.51 -12.42
CA GLU A 21 15.91 2.66 -11.03
C GLU A 21 16.19 4.09 -10.60
N ILE A 22 15.20 4.97 -10.77
CA ILE A 22 15.24 6.31 -10.21
C ILE A 22 15.09 6.13 -8.70
N PRO A 23 16.10 6.52 -7.89
CA PRO A 23 15.98 6.40 -6.44
C PRO A 23 14.80 7.23 -5.95
N GLU A 24 13.98 6.64 -5.09
CA GLU A 24 12.82 7.31 -4.54
C GLU A 24 13.24 8.53 -3.71
N LYS A 25 12.45 9.61 -3.77
CA LYS A 25 12.77 10.83 -3.04
C LYS A 25 12.57 10.62 -1.53
N PRO A 26 13.40 11.23 -0.65
CA PRO A 26 13.29 11.02 0.80
C PRO A 26 11.90 11.35 1.39
N ASN A 27 11.22 12.36 0.84
CA ASN A 27 9.88 12.73 1.28
C ASN A 27 8.81 11.68 0.91
N HIS A 28 8.99 10.97 -0.22
CA HIS A 28 8.10 9.90 -0.62
C HIS A 28 8.32 8.66 0.25
N GLU A 29 9.58 8.31 0.53
CA GLU A 29 9.90 7.22 1.46
C GLU A 29 9.30 7.47 2.85
N TYR A 30 9.46 8.68 3.40
CA TYR A 30 8.84 9.06 4.67
C TYR A 30 7.31 8.94 4.63
N TYR A 31 6.68 9.40 3.55
CA TYR A 31 5.22 9.30 3.40
C TYR A 31 4.75 7.83 3.34
N LEU A 32 5.41 7.00 2.53
CA LEU A 32 5.07 5.58 2.38
C LEU A 32 5.13 4.85 3.72
N ASN A 33 6.16 5.15 4.52
CA ASN A 33 6.47 4.45 5.76
C ASN A 33 5.75 4.99 7.00
N GLU A 34 5.44 6.28 7.06
CA GLU A 34 5.02 6.95 8.31
C GLU A 34 3.63 7.58 8.26
N PHE A 35 3.08 7.82 7.07
CA PHE A 35 1.78 8.48 6.92
C PHE A 35 0.66 7.63 7.51
N ARG A 36 0.07 8.15 8.58
CA ARG A 36 -1.02 7.53 9.35
C ARG A 36 -0.72 6.14 9.89
N VAL A 37 0.55 5.83 10.13
CA VAL A 37 0.94 4.59 10.85
C VAL A 37 0.78 4.77 12.36
N GLU A 38 1.20 5.92 12.87
CA GLU A 38 1.19 6.23 14.31
C GLU A 38 0.02 7.13 14.72
N ALA A 39 -0.43 6.97 15.97
CA ALA A 39 -1.49 7.78 16.57
C ALA A 39 -1.02 9.21 16.80
N CYS A 40 -1.91 10.19 16.65
CA CYS A 40 -1.59 11.58 16.96
C CYS A 40 -1.61 11.83 18.47
N PRO A 41 -0.46 12.15 19.12
CA PRO A 41 -0.44 12.41 20.56
C PRO A 41 -1.20 13.68 20.95
N LEU A 42 -1.23 14.68 20.05
CA LEU A 42 -1.93 15.95 20.27
C LEU A 42 -3.46 15.79 20.17
N PHE A 43 -3.95 14.86 19.35
CA PHE A 43 -5.39 14.64 19.21
C PHE A 43 -6.00 14.08 20.49
N LYS A 44 -5.30 13.16 21.17
CA LYS A 44 -5.72 12.59 22.46
C LYS A 44 -5.95 13.66 23.52
N ASN A 45 -5.21 14.77 23.45
CA ASN A 45 -5.32 15.91 24.35
C ASN A 45 -6.18 17.06 23.79
N HIS A 46 -6.89 16.84 22.67
CA HIS A 46 -7.67 17.86 21.96
C HIS A 46 -6.86 19.08 21.47
N GLN A 47 -5.55 18.91 21.27
CA GLN A 47 -4.60 19.96 20.89
C GLN A 47 -4.22 19.93 19.41
N CYS A 48 -4.68 18.95 18.63
CA CYS A 48 -4.32 18.85 17.22
C CYS A 48 -5.11 19.88 16.37
N ALA A 49 -4.42 20.94 15.93
CA ALA A 49 -4.97 21.94 15.02
C ALA A 49 -5.27 21.41 13.60
N GLN A 50 -4.66 20.28 13.21
CA GLN A 50 -4.83 19.65 11.90
C GLN A 50 -5.94 18.59 11.87
N HIS A 51 -6.84 18.61 12.86
CA HIS A 51 -8.02 17.73 12.87
C HIS A 51 -9.11 18.21 11.91
N ARG A 52 -9.27 19.53 11.73
CA ARG A 52 -10.32 20.15 10.91
C ARG A 52 -9.78 21.39 10.17
N PRO A 53 -9.60 21.34 8.83
CA PRO A 53 -9.73 20.15 7.97
C PRO A 53 -8.73 19.05 8.36
N PHE A 54 -9.04 17.78 8.05
CA PHE A 54 -8.19 16.65 8.44
C PHE A 54 -6.94 16.57 7.57
N THR A 55 -5.90 17.26 8.00
CA THR A 55 -4.59 17.35 7.33
C THR A 55 -3.46 16.77 8.18
N CYS A 56 -3.78 16.19 9.34
CA CYS A 56 -2.79 15.59 10.22
C CYS A 56 -2.14 14.37 9.57
N PHE A 57 -0.81 14.27 9.73
CA PHE A 57 0.00 13.17 9.22
C PHE A 57 -0.17 11.88 10.04
N LYS A 58 -0.68 11.99 11.27
CA LYS A 58 -0.91 10.89 12.22
C LYS A 58 -2.41 10.57 12.29
N TRP A 59 -2.77 9.33 12.59
CA TRP A 59 -4.18 8.94 12.66
C TRP A 59 -4.84 9.41 13.98
N HIS A 60 -6.13 9.73 13.94
CA HIS A 60 -6.92 10.18 15.10
C HIS A 60 -7.90 9.09 15.56
N PHE A 61 -8.49 8.37 14.59
CA PHE A 61 -9.37 7.24 14.83
C PHE A 61 -8.80 5.95 14.21
N PRO A 62 -9.12 4.76 14.74
CA PRO A 62 -8.52 3.51 14.26
C PRO A 62 -8.76 3.23 12.78
N ASN A 63 -9.93 3.59 12.23
CA ASN A 63 -10.23 3.45 10.79
C ASN A 63 -9.43 4.38 9.88
N GLN A 64 -8.64 5.31 10.45
CA GLN A 64 -7.69 6.13 9.71
C GLN A 64 -6.26 5.57 9.76
N LYS A 65 -6.01 4.56 10.60
CA LYS A 65 -4.70 3.90 10.74
C LYS A 65 -4.38 3.16 9.43
N ARG A 66 -3.18 3.39 8.91
CA ARG A 66 -2.55 2.56 7.88
C ARG A 66 -1.55 1.60 8.52
N ARG A 67 -1.48 0.38 8.00
CA ARG A 67 -0.36 -0.53 8.27
C ARG A 67 0.87 -0.06 7.47
N ARG A 68 2.06 -0.24 8.04
CA ARG A 68 3.32 0.03 7.33
C ARG A 68 3.53 -1.05 6.26
N PRO A 69 3.81 -0.69 4.98
CA PRO A 69 4.20 -1.66 3.98
C PRO A 69 5.59 -2.22 4.32
N ILE A 70 5.71 -3.53 4.37
CA ILE A 70 6.97 -4.24 4.64
C ILE A 70 7.20 -5.21 3.50
N ARG A 71 8.38 -5.12 2.88
CA ARG A 71 8.82 -6.10 1.89
C ARG A 71 9.42 -7.30 2.61
N THR A 72 8.81 -8.46 2.42
CA THR A 72 9.25 -9.75 2.95
C THR A 72 10.48 -10.27 2.20
N SER A 73 11.15 -11.29 2.75
CA SER A 73 12.29 -11.98 2.11
C SER A 73 11.95 -12.51 0.72
N ASP A 74 10.68 -12.89 0.53
CA ASP A 74 10.18 -13.51 -0.70
C ASP A 74 9.84 -12.47 -1.77
N GLY A 75 10.16 -11.19 -1.50
CA GLY A 75 9.96 -10.07 -2.41
C GLY A 75 8.54 -9.50 -2.41
N GLN A 76 7.59 -10.13 -1.71
CA GLN A 76 6.19 -9.71 -1.58
C GLN A 76 5.99 -8.71 -0.45
N PHE A 77 4.91 -7.93 -0.50
CA PHE A 77 4.49 -7.07 0.62
C PHE A 77 3.70 -7.84 1.67
N ASN A 78 3.70 -7.35 2.92
CA ASN A 78 2.92 -7.88 4.04
C ASN A 78 1.39 -7.77 3.89
N TYR A 79 0.90 -7.11 2.84
CA TYR A 79 -0.50 -7.14 2.43
C TYR A 79 -0.60 -6.89 0.92
N SER A 80 -1.67 -7.38 0.30
CA SER A 80 -1.92 -7.14 -1.12
C SER A 80 -2.29 -5.68 -1.38
N PRO A 81 -1.70 -5.01 -2.38
CA PRO A 81 -2.15 -3.69 -2.82
C PRO A 81 -3.44 -3.76 -3.67
N ASP A 82 -3.80 -4.94 -4.18
CA ASP A 82 -4.88 -5.13 -5.15
C ASP A 82 -6.12 -5.83 -4.56
N ILE A 83 -5.91 -6.70 -3.57
CA ILE A 83 -6.98 -7.50 -2.96
C ILE A 83 -7.37 -6.89 -1.61
N TYR A 84 -8.60 -6.39 -1.53
CA TYR A 84 -9.18 -5.84 -0.31
C TYR A 84 -9.56 -6.95 0.68
N CYS A 85 -9.45 -6.66 1.98
CA CYS A 85 -9.87 -7.58 3.03
C CYS A 85 -11.39 -7.52 3.23
N ASP A 86 -12.06 -8.66 3.11
CA ASP A 86 -13.51 -8.84 3.31
C ASP A 86 -13.94 -8.87 4.78
N LYS A 87 -12.97 -9.01 5.70
CA LYS A 87 -13.19 -9.06 7.15
C LYS A 87 -12.88 -7.75 7.87
N TYR A 88 -12.40 -6.73 7.16
CA TYR A 88 -12.06 -5.46 7.77
C TYR A 88 -13.34 -4.66 8.07
N ASP A 89 -13.51 -4.28 9.33
CA ASP A 89 -14.58 -3.37 9.74
C ASP A 89 -14.14 -1.92 9.50
N GLU A 90 -14.65 -1.30 8.43
CA GLU A 90 -14.33 0.09 8.07
C GLU A 90 -14.84 1.13 9.09
N SER A 91 -15.88 0.80 9.86
CA SER A 91 -16.46 1.71 10.85
C SER A 91 -15.58 1.78 12.10
N HIS A 92 -15.05 0.63 12.55
CA HIS A 92 -14.25 0.53 13.76
C HIS A 92 -12.75 0.47 13.51
N GLY A 93 -12.31 0.18 12.28
CA GLY A 93 -10.92 0.08 11.90
C GLY A 93 -10.22 -1.20 12.38
N ILE A 94 -10.95 -2.31 12.49
CA ILE A 94 -10.46 -3.56 13.08
C ILE A 94 -10.56 -4.69 12.05
N CYS A 95 -9.50 -5.50 11.96
CA CYS A 95 -9.51 -6.78 11.27
C CYS A 95 -9.30 -7.91 12.30
N PRO A 96 -10.06 -9.02 12.27
CA PRO A 96 -9.82 -10.16 13.15
C PRO A 96 -8.45 -10.82 12.92
N ASN A 97 -7.86 -10.68 11.73
CA ASN A 97 -6.52 -11.15 11.42
C ASN A 97 -5.42 -10.18 11.89
N GLY A 98 -5.80 -9.00 12.40
CA GLY A 98 -4.85 -8.00 12.90
C GLY A 98 -4.00 -7.37 11.80
N ASP A 99 -2.74 -7.08 12.15
CA ASP A 99 -1.77 -6.45 11.26
C ASP A 99 -0.99 -7.45 10.39
N GLU A 100 -1.21 -8.77 10.57
CA GLU A 100 -0.60 -9.86 9.78
C GLU A 100 -1.18 -9.99 8.36
#